data_AF-A0A2V6Q2B0-F1
#
_entry.id   AF-A0A2V6Q2B0-F1
#
_cell.length_a   1.000
_cell.length_b   1.000
_cell.length_c   1.000
_cell.angle_alpha   90.00
_cell.angle_beta   90.00
_cell.angle_gamma   90.00
#
_symmetry.space_group_name_H-M   'P 1'
#
loop_
_entity.id
_entity.type
_entity.pdbx_description
1 polymer ?
#
loop_
_entity_poly.entity_id
_entity_poly.type
_entity_poly.pdbx_seq_one_letter_code
_entity_poly.pdbx_strand_id
1 'polypeptide(L)'
;MEIVRVPHADELAPEDQRFLEATKSWFKIDFVPKMSRVLLTLPEFGRPYGRASRRAMTDGALSRAQKEMIAAAVSAINVCQY
;
A
#
# COMPACT_ATOMS: atom_id res chain seq x y z
N MET A 1 17.54 4.71 -5.19
CA MET A 1 17.66 3.86 -6.39
C MET A 1 16.62 2.78 -6.27
N GLU A 2 15.72 2.64 -7.24
CA GLU A 2 14.69 1.60 -7.21
C GLU A 2 15.31 0.26 -7.63
N ILE A 3 15.19 -0.76 -6.80
CA ILE A 3 15.71 -2.12 -7.08
C ILE A 3 14.70 -3.00 -7.84
N VAL A 4 13.47 -2.51 -7.99
CA VAL A 4 12.38 -3.16 -8.71
C VAL A 4 11.74 -2.16 -9.66
N ARG A 5 11.19 -2.65 -10.78
CA ARG A 5 10.43 -1.84 -11.73
C ARG A 5 9.13 -1.34 -11.06
N VAL A 6 8.92 -0.03 -11.03
CA VAL A 6 7.65 0.58 -10.60
C VAL A 6 6.83 0.96 -11.85
N PRO A 7 5.77 0.21 -12.20
CA PRO A 7 4.96 0.56 -13.36
C PRO A 7 4.25 1.90 -13.14
N HIS A 8 4.03 2.66 -14.21
CA HIS A 8 3.10 3.79 -14.19
C HIS A 8 1.66 3.30 -14.06
N ALA A 9 0.76 4.16 -13.58
CA ALA A 9 -0.60 3.73 -13.23
C ALA A 9 -1.45 3.33 -14.46
N ASP A 10 -1.19 3.93 -15.61
CA ASP A 10 -1.81 3.65 -16.91
C ASP A 10 -1.30 2.35 -17.57
N GLU A 11 -0.21 1.78 -17.07
CA GLU A 11 0.33 0.49 -17.53
C GLU A 11 -0.35 -0.71 -16.84
N LEU A 12 -1.14 -0.47 -15.79
CA LEU A 12 -1.83 -1.51 -15.05
C LEU A 12 -3.16 -1.88 -15.72
N ALA A 13 -3.68 -3.07 -15.41
CA ALA A 13 -4.92 -3.55 -16.00
C ALA A 13 -6.10 -2.60 -15.64
N PRO A 14 -7.04 -2.34 -16.56
CA PRO A 14 -8.16 -1.43 -16.29
C PRO A 14 -8.97 -1.80 -15.04
N GLU A 15 -9.13 -3.10 -14.75
CA GLU A 15 -9.83 -3.57 -13.56
C GLU A 15 -9.09 -3.28 -12.24
N ASP A 16 -7.80 -2.92 -12.31
CA ASP A 16 -6.98 -2.55 -11.16
C ASP A 16 -7.12 -1.08 -10.76
N GLN A 17 -7.63 -0.24 -11.65
CA GLN A 17 -7.84 1.19 -11.38
C GLN A 17 -8.69 1.42 -10.13
N ARG A 18 -9.73 0.59 -9.92
CA ARG A 18 -10.56 0.66 -8.71
C ARG A 18 -9.78 0.46 -7.42
N PHE A 19 -8.72 -0.37 -7.43
CA PHE A 19 -7.89 -0.59 -6.24
C PHE A 19 -6.97 0.61 -5.99
N LEU A 20 -6.45 1.23 -7.05
CA LEU A 20 -5.65 2.45 -6.98
C LEU A 20 -6.45 3.61 -6.39
N GLU A 21 -7.66 3.85 -6.92
CA GLU A 21 -8.55 4.91 -6.43
C GLU A 21 -9.00 4.63 -4.98
N ALA A 22 -9.30 3.39 -4.64
CA ALA A 22 -9.60 3.02 -3.25
C ALA A 22 -8.40 3.25 -2.31
N THR A 23 -7.17 3.09 -2.80
CA THR A 23 -5.96 3.40 -2.01
C THR A 23 -5.82 4.89 -1.79
N LYS A 24 -5.97 5.71 -2.85
CA LYS A 24 -5.97 7.18 -2.74
C LYS A 24 -6.98 7.66 -1.71
N SER A 25 -8.22 7.17 -1.81
CA SER A 25 -9.31 7.50 -0.88
C SER A 25 -8.98 7.08 0.57
N TRP A 26 -8.46 5.87 0.78
CA TRP A 26 -8.12 5.37 2.12
C TRP A 26 -7.04 6.18 2.84
N PHE A 27 -6.03 6.64 2.08
CA PHE A 27 -4.93 7.45 2.60
C PHE A 27 -5.19 8.97 2.54
N LYS A 28 -6.28 9.39 1.87
CA LYS A 28 -6.59 10.81 1.61
C LYS A 28 -5.46 11.52 0.85
N ILE A 29 -4.96 10.88 -0.20
CA ILE A 29 -3.89 11.37 -1.09
C ILE A 29 -4.38 11.41 -2.54
N ASP A 30 -3.74 12.22 -3.38
CA ASP A 30 -4.07 12.39 -4.80
C ASP A 30 -3.17 11.57 -5.75
N PHE A 31 -2.10 10.97 -5.23
CA PHE A 31 -1.17 10.11 -5.98
C PHE A 31 -1.29 8.63 -5.59
N VAL A 32 -0.81 7.74 -6.46
CA VAL A 32 -0.74 6.30 -6.18
C VAL A 32 0.62 5.94 -5.55
N PRO A 33 0.66 5.37 -4.33
CA PRO A 33 1.92 4.93 -3.72
C PRO A 33 2.65 3.90 -4.59
N LYS A 34 4.00 3.98 -4.64
CA LYS A 34 4.84 3.08 -5.45
C LYS A 34 4.53 1.59 -5.20
N MET A 35 4.38 1.16 -3.95
CA MET A 35 4.04 -0.22 -3.59
C MET A 35 2.70 -0.66 -4.11
N SER A 36 1.70 0.23 -4.15
CA SER A 36 0.41 -0.16 -4.73
C SER A 36 0.58 -0.50 -6.21
N ARG A 37 1.43 0.21 -6.94
CA ARG A 37 1.75 -0.08 -8.35
C ARG A 37 2.60 -1.33 -8.50
N VAL A 38 3.63 -1.51 -7.66
CA VAL A 38 4.49 -2.70 -7.68
C VAL A 38 3.71 -3.97 -7.35
N LEU A 39 2.86 -3.95 -6.32
CA LEU A 39 2.07 -5.11 -5.90
C LEU A 39 1.05 -5.55 -6.96
N LEU A 40 0.58 -4.63 -7.77
CA LEU A 40 -0.36 -4.92 -8.86
C LEU A 40 0.34 -5.43 -10.13
N THR A 41 1.67 -5.56 -10.14
CA THR A 41 2.34 -6.41 -11.14
C THR A 41 2.03 -7.90 -10.93
N LEU A 42 1.56 -8.28 -9.74
CA LEU A 42 1.08 -9.62 -9.38
C LEU A 42 -0.31 -9.51 -8.71
N PRO A 43 -1.39 -9.25 -9.46
CA PRO A 43 -2.71 -8.90 -8.91
C PRO A 43 -3.33 -9.93 -7.96
N GLU A 44 -3.06 -11.22 -8.19
CA GLU A 44 -3.46 -12.34 -7.33
C GLU A 44 -2.88 -12.22 -5.92
N PHE A 45 -1.75 -11.53 -5.76
CA PHE A 45 -1.15 -11.20 -4.47
C PHE A 45 -1.51 -9.78 -4.02
N GLY A 46 -1.36 -8.78 -4.89
CA GLY A 46 -1.54 -7.38 -4.54
C GLY A 46 -2.94 -7.03 -4.05
N ARG A 47 -3.98 -7.59 -4.69
CA ARG A 47 -5.38 -7.34 -4.30
C ARG A 47 -5.71 -7.89 -2.89
N PRO A 48 -5.43 -9.16 -2.54
CA PRO A 48 -5.62 -9.63 -1.18
C PRO A 48 -4.71 -8.93 -0.17
N TYR A 49 -3.45 -8.64 -0.52
CA TYR A 49 -2.54 -7.88 0.34
C TYR A 49 -3.13 -6.51 0.72
N GLY A 50 -3.62 -5.75 -0.25
CA GLY A 50 -4.22 -4.44 0.00
C GLY A 50 -5.43 -4.51 0.94
N ARG A 51 -6.28 -5.54 0.80
CA ARG A 51 -7.42 -5.76 1.72
C ARG A 51 -6.95 -6.12 3.13
N ALA A 52 -5.97 -7.01 3.25
CA ALA A 52 -5.40 -7.41 4.53
C ALA A 52 -4.73 -6.23 5.24
N SER A 53 -3.95 -5.42 4.52
CA SER A 53 -3.30 -4.21 5.04
C SER A 53 -4.33 -3.20 5.55
N ARG A 54 -5.37 -2.89 4.77
CA ARG A 54 -6.45 -1.98 5.23
C ARG A 54 -7.15 -2.52 6.48
N ARG A 55 -7.48 -3.82 6.51
CA ARG A 55 -8.08 -4.47 7.67
C ARG A 55 -7.18 -4.39 8.91
N ALA A 56 -5.88 -4.59 8.75
CA ALA A 56 -4.92 -4.47 9.84
C ALA A 56 -4.86 -3.04 10.40
N MET A 57 -5.00 -2.03 9.55
CA MET A 57 -4.87 -0.61 9.89
C MET A 57 -6.18 0.08 10.32
N THR A 58 -7.34 -0.55 10.14
CA THR A 58 -8.63 -0.07 10.69
C THR A 58 -8.56 0.04 12.21
N ASP A 59 -9.16 1.08 12.79
CA ASP A 59 -9.23 1.26 14.24
C ASP A 59 -9.84 0.04 14.96
N GLY A 60 -9.32 -0.26 16.15
CA GLY A 60 -9.81 -1.32 17.02
C GLY A 60 -9.31 -1.10 18.45
N ALA A 61 -8.75 -2.13 19.09
CA ALA A 61 -8.06 -1.96 20.39
C ALA A 61 -6.90 -0.95 20.34
N LEU A 62 -6.30 -0.77 19.15
CA LEU A 62 -5.35 0.30 18.85
C LEU A 62 -5.94 1.21 17.78
N SER A 63 -5.73 2.51 17.94
CA SER A 63 -6.00 3.49 16.89
C SER A 63 -5.03 3.33 15.72
N ARG A 64 -5.41 3.85 14.55
CA ARG A 64 -4.56 3.87 13.37
C ARG A 64 -3.23 4.55 13.67
N ALA A 65 -3.22 5.66 14.41
CA ALA A 65 -1.99 6.36 14.78
C ALA A 65 -1.04 5.47 15.62
N GLN A 66 -1.57 4.68 16.56
CA GLN A 66 -0.77 3.73 17.33
C GLN A 66 -0.21 2.61 16.45
N LYS A 67 -0.99 2.14 15.48
CA LYS A 67 -0.53 1.11 14.52
C LYS A 67 0.54 1.65 13.57
N GLU A 68 0.41 2.89 13.10
CA GLU A 68 1.44 3.56 12.30
C GLU A 68 2.72 3.77 13.11
N MET A 69 2.63 4.08 14.41
CA MET A 69 3.80 4.17 15.30
C MET A 69 4.54 2.83 15.39
N ILE A 70 3.81 1.72 15.55
CA ILE A 70 4.39 0.37 15.53
C ILE A 70 5.05 0.08 14.17
N ALA A 71 4.35 0.37 13.07
CA ALA A 71 4.86 0.16 11.72
C ALA A 71 6.15 0.96 11.46
N ALA A 72 6.21 2.21 11.89
CA ALA A 72 7.41 3.05 11.78
C ALA A 72 8.59 2.49 12.60
N ALA A 73 8.36 2.12 13.86
CA ALA A 73 9.39 1.57 14.72
C ALA A 73 9.96 0.24 14.18
N VAL A 74 9.10 -0.68 13.76
CA VAL A 74 9.51 -1.96 13.18
C VAL A 74 10.22 -1.76 11.84
N SER A 75 9.78 -0.81 11.02
CA SER A 75 10.44 -0.47 9.75
C SER A 75 11.86 0.07 9.98
N ALA A 76 12.05 0.93 10.99
CA ALA A 76 13.36 1.46 11.35
C ALA A 76 14.32 0.36 11.82
N ILE A 77 13.84 -0.57 12.66
CA ILE A 77 14.64 -1.72 13.14
C ILE A 77 15.06 -2.63 11.97
N ASN A 78 14.19 -2.80 10.97
CA ASN A 78 14.47 -3.63 9.80
C ASN A 78 15.22 -2.89 8.67
N VAL A 79 15.59 -1.61 8.87
CA VAL A 79 16.23 -0.78 7.83
C VAL A 79 15.38 -0.75 6.54
N CYS A 80 14.05 -0.78 6.68
CA CYS A 80 13.12 -0.78 5.57
C CYS A 80 12.98 0.65 5.02
N GLN A 81 13.82 1.00 4.05
CA GLN A 81 13.73 2.26 3.33
C GLN A 81 12.74 2.16 2.17
N TYR A 82 11.82 3.12 2.12
CA TYR A 82 10.71 3.16 1.19
C TYR A 82 10.86 4.22 0.10
#